data_AF-A0AAV1X8D4-F1
#
_entry.id   AF-A0AAV1X8D4-F1
#
_cell.length_a   1.000
_cell.length_b   1.000
_cell.length_c   1.000
_cell.angle_alpha   90.00
_cell.angle_beta   90.00
_cell.angle_gamma   90.00
#
_symmetry.space_group_name_H-M   'P 1'
#
loop_
_entity.id
_entity.type
_entity.pdbx_description
1 polymer ?
#
loop_
_entity_poly.entity_id
_entity_poly.type
_entity_poly.pdbx_seq_one_letter_code
_entity_poly.pdbx_strand_id
1 'polypeptide(L)'
;MASLFTTSTFTYSPVNFSTREIRKSSNGSIRRSCIKAMKTEKSLEELYKIKVERKVSPERLAQLGVSRWSLWKTGKARLPWDWQVDQLVYIEEGEVRVVPEGSKHFMTFLAGDLVRYPKWFEADLWFFGPYQERYSFRAYGDDD
;
A
#
# COMPACT_ATOMS: atom_id res chain seq x y z
N MET A 1 -61.79 24.55 1.83
CA MET A 1 -60.91 25.69 1.52
C MET A 1 -59.71 25.13 0.77
N ALA A 2 -59.65 25.40 -0.53
CA ALA A 2 -58.69 24.85 -1.48
C ALA A 2 -57.32 25.53 -1.38
N SER A 3 -56.25 24.80 -1.67
CA SER A 3 -54.92 25.37 -1.94
C SER A 3 -54.39 24.80 -3.25
N LEU A 4 -53.99 25.71 -4.13
CA LEU A 4 -53.56 25.51 -5.51
C LEU A 4 -52.09 25.08 -5.55
N PHE A 5 -51.75 24.05 -6.33
CA PHE A 5 -50.40 23.88 -6.84
C PHE A 5 -50.44 23.81 -8.36
N THR A 6 -49.74 24.76 -8.95
CA THR A 6 -49.64 25.07 -10.38
C THR A 6 -48.85 24.01 -11.13
N THR A 7 -49.31 23.74 -12.35
CA THR A 7 -48.75 22.81 -13.32
C THR A 7 -47.42 23.30 -13.89
N SER A 8 -46.56 22.37 -14.30
CA SER A 8 -45.55 22.62 -15.33
C SER A 8 -45.37 21.36 -16.16
N THR A 9 -46.04 21.38 -17.31
CA THR A 9 -45.94 20.41 -18.40
C THR A 9 -44.69 20.73 -19.20
N PHE A 10 -43.72 19.82 -19.23
CA PHE A 10 -42.68 19.80 -20.26
C PHE A 10 -42.99 18.67 -21.25
N THR A 11 -43.30 19.06 -22.48
CA THR A 11 -43.56 18.20 -23.64
C THR A 11 -42.44 18.37 -24.68
N TYR A 12 -42.39 17.39 -25.59
CA TYR A 12 -41.63 17.32 -26.85
C TYR A 12 -40.20 16.73 -26.73
N SER A 13 -39.74 15.74 -27.53
CA SER A 13 -40.29 15.09 -28.73
C SER A 13 -39.50 13.82 -29.13
N PRO A 14 -39.97 13.01 -30.11
CA PRO A 14 -39.62 11.61 -30.25
C PRO A 14 -38.35 11.33 -31.05
N VAL A 15 -37.79 10.16 -30.79
CA VAL A 15 -36.64 9.56 -31.49
C VAL A 15 -37.10 9.02 -32.85
N ASN A 16 -36.59 9.61 -33.94
CA ASN A 16 -36.77 9.06 -35.28
C ASN A 16 -35.71 8.00 -35.55
N PHE A 17 -36.11 6.73 -35.55
CA PHE A 17 -35.31 5.62 -36.09
C PHE A 17 -35.54 5.56 -37.60
N SER A 18 -34.58 6.08 -38.38
CA SER A 18 -34.55 5.88 -39.83
C SER A 18 -33.54 4.80 -40.20
N THR A 19 -34.05 3.62 -40.54
CA THR A 19 -33.34 2.59 -41.29
C THR A 19 -33.18 3.05 -42.74
N ARG A 20 -31.94 3.16 -43.22
CA ARG A 20 -31.56 2.80 -44.60
C ARG A 20 -30.04 2.85 -44.80
N GLU A 21 -29.48 1.63 -44.86
CA GLU A 21 -28.43 1.16 -45.77
C GLU A 21 -27.73 2.20 -46.64
N ILE A 22 -26.39 2.24 -46.58
CA ILE A 22 -25.54 2.36 -47.80
C ILE A 22 -24.06 2.03 -47.50
N ARG A 23 -23.60 1.00 -48.22
CA ARG A 23 -22.28 0.78 -48.83
C ARG A 23 -21.06 0.45 -47.97
N LYS A 24 -20.80 -0.87 -47.96
CA LYS A 24 -19.47 -1.50 -48.06
C LYS A 24 -18.52 -0.66 -48.94
N SER A 25 -17.40 -0.20 -48.36
CA SER A 25 -16.16 0.03 -49.09
C SER A 25 -14.95 -0.08 -48.17
N SER A 26 -13.89 -0.56 -48.78
CA SER A 26 -12.67 -1.17 -48.29
C SER A 26 -11.63 -0.25 -47.66
N ASN A 27 -10.69 -0.90 -46.97
CA ASN A 27 -9.31 -0.51 -46.70
C ASN A 27 -9.05 0.67 -45.76
N GLY A 28 -8.41 0.34 -44.64
CA GLY A 28 -7.83 1.32 -43.72
C GLY A 28 -7.45 0.66 -42.42
N SER A 29 -6.27 0.04 -42.39
CA SER A 29 -5.61 -0.42 -41.18
C SER A 29 -5.53 0.69 -40.13
N ILE A 30 -6.42 0.67 -39.15
CA ILE A 30 -6.20 1.37 -37.88
C ILE A 30 -6.31 0.31 -36.80
N ARG A 31 -5.18 -0.37 -36.59
CA ARG A 31 -4.88 -1.04 -35.33
C ARG A 31 -4.96 0.04 -34.27
N ARG A 32 -6.13 0.25 -33.68
CA ARG A 32 -6.26 0.95 -32.41
C ARG A 32 -5.58 0.04 -31.40
N SER A 33 -4.26 0.18 -31.25
CA SER A 33 -3.59 -0.31 -30.07
C SER A 33 -4.29 0.39 -28.92
N CYS A 34 -5.10 -0.35 -28.17
CA CYS A 34 -5.53 0.08 -26.87
C CYS A 34 -4.24 0.33 -26.07
N ILE A 35 -3.88 1.60 -25.90
CA ILE A 35 -2.87 2.00 -24.92
C ILE A 35 -3.51 1.63 -23.59
N LYS A 36 -3.23 0.41 -23.11
CA LYS A 36 -3.56 0.02 -21.75
C LYS A 36 -2.73 0.97 -20.89
N ALA A 37 -3.38 1.97 -20.31
CA ALA A 37 -2.79 2.76 -19.24
C ALA A 37 -2.38 1.79 -18.14
N MET A 38 -1.08 1.49 -18.08
CA MET A 38 -0.50 0.63 -17.05
C MET A 38 -0.50 1.48 -15.78
N LYS A 39 -1.54 1.34 -14.97
CA LYS A 39 -1.54 1.90 -13.61
C LYS A 39 -0.50 1.10 -12.84
N THR A 40 0.73 1.59 -12.78
CA THR A 40 1.75 1.05 -11.87
C THR A 40 1.27 1.37 -10.46
N GLU A 41 0.53 0.45 -9.85
CA GLU A 41 0.16 0.55 -8.45
C GLU A 41 1.45 0.37 -7.64
N LYS A 42 1.89 1.45 -6.99
CA LYS A 42 3.04 1.42 -6.10
C LYS A 42 2.76 0.45 -4.95
N SER A 43 3.77 -0.34 -4.57
CA SER A 43 3.65 -1.16 -3.37
C SER A 43 3.44 -0.28 -2.14
N LEU A 44 2.79 -0.83 -1.12
CA LEU A 44 2.58 -0.09 0.14
C LEU A 44 3.91 0.32 0.78
N GLU A 45 4.92 -0.54 0.68
CA GLU A 45 6.30 -0.25 1.10
C GLU A 45 6.82 1.05 0.48
N GLU A 46 6.68 1.22 -0.85
CA GLU A 46 7.10 2.45 -1.54
C GLU A 46 6.24 3.65 -1.15
N LEU A 47 4.92 3.47 -1.03
CA LEU A 47 3.99 4.54 -0.65
C LEU A 47 4.32 5.15 0.71
N TYR A 48 4.66 4.29 1.68
CA TYR A 48 5.00 4.71 3.05
C TYR A 48 6.50 4.86 3.26
N LYS A 49 7.33 4.82 2.20
CA LYS A 49 8.81 4.93 2.27
C LYS A 49 9.48 3.91 3.20
N ILE A 50 8.84 2.76 3.40
CA ILE A 50 9.39 1.65 4.16
C ILE A 50 10.32 0.88 3.23
N LYS A 51 11.59 0.75 3.63
CA LYS A 51 12.57 -0.02 2.86
C LYS A 51 12.68 -1.41 3.47
N VAL A 52 12.80 -2.43 2.62
CA VAL A 52 12.87 -3.81 3.06
C VAL A 52 13.96 -4.54 2.30
N GLU A 53 14.89 -5.13 3.04
CA GLU A 53 15.84 -6.11 2.52
C GLU A 53 15.36 -7.50 2.96
N ARG A 54 14.88 -8.30 2.01
CA ARG A 54 14.35 -9.65 2.30
C ARG A 54 15.49 -10.65 2.38
N LYS A 55 15.42 -11.58 3.34
CA LYS A 55 16.41 -12.67 3.53
C LYS A 55 17.85 -12.16 3.58
N VAL A 56 18.13 -11.26 4.52
CA VAL A 56 19.44 -10.61 4.65
C VAL A 56 20.55 -11.63 4.94
N SER A 57 21.70 -11.47 4.27
CA SER A 57 22.84 -12.37 4.46
C SER A 57 23.49 -12.18 5.84
N PRO A 58 24.09 -13.24 6.42
CA PRO A 58 24.79 -13.15 7.70
C PRO A 58 25.92 -12.10 7.71
N GLU A 59 26.62 -11.93 6.59
CA GLU A 59 27.67 -10.93 6.42
C GLU A 59 27.12 -9.50 6.57
N ARG A 60 25.96 -9.22 5.97
CA ARG A 60 25.30 -7.92 6.08
C ARG A 60 24.82 -7.65 7.50
N LEU A 61 24.28 -8.66 8.20
CA LEU A 61 23.91 -8.54 9.61
C LEU A 61 25.12 -8.27 10.52
N ALA A 62 26.26 -8.91 10.23
CA ALA A 62 27.51 -8.69 10.95
C ALA A 62 28.06 -7.26 10.73
N GLN A 63 28.04 -6.77 9.49
CA GLN A 63 28.43 -5.39 9.15
C GLN A 63 27.58 -4.35 9.89
N LEU A 64 26.26 -4.59 9.96
CA LEU A 64 25.32 -3.73 10.68
C LEU A 64 25.44 -3.86 12.22
N GLY A 65 26.13 -4.88 12.72
CA GLY A 65 26.29 -5.15 14.14
C GLY A 65 24.96 -5.46 14.84
N VAL A 66 24.03 -6.14 14.15
CA VAL A 66 22.67 -6.45 14.62
C VAL A 66 22.69 -7.20 15.96
N SER A 67 23.75 -7.98 16.22
CA SER A 67 23.95 -8.68 17.50
C SER A 67 24.06 -7.76 18.72
N ARG A 68 24.30 -6.45 18.54
CA ARG A 68 24.39 -5.44 19.61
C ARG A 68 23.12 -4.60 19.76
N TRP A 69 22.16 -4.74 18.84
CA TRP A 69 20.91 -3.99 18.88
C TRP A 69 20.02 -4.44 20.03
N SER A 70 19.09 -3.58 20.42
CA SER A 70 18.10 -3.88 21.44
C SER A 70 17.17 -4.98 20.95
N LEU A 71 16.80 -5.89 21.84
CA LEU A 71 15.94 -7.02 21.54
C LEU A 71 14.52 -6.74 22.03
N TRP A 72 13.53 -7.09 21.20
CA TRP A 72 12.12 -7.03 21.55
C TRP A 72 11.42 -8.35 21.21
N LYS A 73 10.43 -8.71 22.03
CA LYS A 73 9.70 -9.98 21.94
C LYS A 73 8.24 -9.78 22.27
N THR A 74 7.39 -10.53 21.58
CA THR A 74 5.97 -10.63 21.89
C THR A 74 5.41 -11.99 21.48
N GLY A 75 4.15 -12.24 21.85
CA GLY A 75 3.35 -13.35 21.35
C GLY A 75 2.23 -12.87 20.44
N LYS A 76 1.13 -13.62 20.40
CA LYS A 76 -0.07 -13.20 19.67
C LYS A 76 -0.64 -11.92 20.29
N ALA A 77 -0.60 -10.82 19.54
CA ALA A 77 -1.04 -9.51 20.01
C ALA A 77 -1.42 -8.60 18.83
N ARG A 78 -2.19 -7.55 19.13
CA ARG A 78 -2.37 -6.39 18.24
C ARG A 78 -1.96 -5.15 19.02
N LEU A 79 -1.02 -4.37 18.49
CA LEU A 79 -0.43 -3.22 19.16
C LEU A 79 -0.45 -2.00 18.23
N PRO A 80 -1.02 -0.86 18.64
CA PRO A 80 -0.80 0.39 17.93
C PRO A 80 0.65 0.85 18.16
N TRP A 81 1.30 1.36 17.12
CA TRP A 81 2.69 1.80 17.19
C TRP A 81 2.92 3.09 16.39
N ASP A 82 3.63 4.02 17.01
CA ASP A 82 4.04 5.32 16.47
C ASP A 82 5.57 5.40 16.44
N TRP A 83 6.12 5.46 15.22
CA TRP A 83 7.55 5.65 15.00
C TRP A 83 7.88 7.14 14.99
N GLN A 84 8.35 7.68 16.11
CA GLN A 84 8.76 9.10 16.17
C GLN A 84 10.12 9.37 15.51
N VAL A 85 10.93 8.32 15.34
CA VAL A 85 12.25 8.37 14.70
C VAL A 85 12.40 7.20 13.74
N ASP A 86 13.35 7.33 12.81
CA ASP A 86 13.69 6.24 11.91
C ASP A 86 14.17 5.03 12.73
N GLN A 87 13.57 3.88 12.46
CA GLN A 87 13.90 2.63 13.16
C GLN A 87 14.29 1.58 12.13
N LEU A 88 15.42 0.93 12.40
CA LEU A 88 15.86 -0.24 11.64
C LEU A 88 15.57 -1.48 12.48
N VAL A 89 14.86 -2.44 11.88
CA VAL A 89 14.34 -3.62 12.56
C VAL A 89 14.76 -4.86 11.77
N TYR A 90 15.41 -5.81 12.44
CA TYR A 90 15.67 -7.15 11.91
C TYR A 90 14.78 -8.16 12.61
N ILE A 91 13.99 -8.90 11.83
CA ILE A 91 13.08 -9.91 12.36
C ILE A 91 13.84 -11.23 12.50
N GLU A 92 14.05 -11.68 13.73
CA GLU A 92 14.73 -12.95 14.01
C GLU A 92 13.77 -14.13 13.97
N GLU A 93 12.53 -13.94 14.43
CA GLU A 93 11.52 -15.00 14.50
C GLU A 93 10.10 -14.44 14.28
N GLY A 94 9.28 -15.23 13.61
CA GLY A 94 7.84 -14.97 13.47
C GLY A 94 7.49 -14.13 12.25
N GLU A 95 6.28 -13.58 12.30
CA GLU A 95 5.73 -12.69 11.29
C GLU A 95 4.98 -11.53 11.94
N VAL A 96 5.01 -10.37 11.26
CA VAL A 96 4.23 -9.20 11.64
C VAL A 96 3.48 -8.68 10.42
N ARG A 97 2.21 -8.33 10.61
CA ARG A 97 1.47 -7.52 9.64
C ARG A 97 1.39 -6.09 10.14
N VAL A 98 1.77 -5.17 9.27
CA VAL A 98 1.76 -3.73 9.53
C VAL A 98 0.59 -3.14 8.75
N VAL A 99 -0.37 -2.58 9.47
CA VAL A 99 -1.55 -1.92 8.90
C VAL A 99 -1.38 -0.42 9.13
N PRO A 100 -0.95 0.36 8.11
CA PRO A 100 -0.84 1.81 8.25
C PRO A 100 -2.15 2.44 8.70
N GLU A 101 -2.07 3.48 9.52
CA GLU A 101 -3.22 4.23 10.01
C GLU A 101 -4.15 4.64 8.83
N GLY A 102 -5.44 4.34 8.94
CA GLY A 102 -6.43 4.65 7.91
C GLY A 102 -6.39 3.79 6.63
N SER A 103 -5.47 2.82 6.51
CA SER A 103 -5.37 1.91 5.36
C SER A 103 -6.23 0.65 5.53
N LYS A 104 -6.83 0.18 4.43
CA LYS A 104 -7.45 -1.17 4.36
C LYS A 104 -6.46 -2.26 3.95
N HIS A 105 -5.28 -1.87 3.48
CA HIS A 105 -4.23 -2.77 3.04
C HIS A 105 -3.12 -2.83 4.08
N PHE A 106 -2.39 -3.94 4.09
CA PHE A 106 -1.33 -4.20 5.06
C PHE A 106 -0.08 -4.74 4.36
N MET A 107 1.06 -4.60 5.04
CA MET A 107 2.35 -5.16 4.65
C MET A 107 2.68 -6.32 5.57
N THR A 108 3.36 -7.34 5.05
CA THR A 108 3.79 -8.50 5.84
C THR A 108 5.31 -8.61 5.84
N PHE A 109 5.88 -8.78 7.02
CA PHE A 109 7.30 -9.01 7.23
C PHE A 109 7.51 -10.31 8.01
N LEU A 110 8.54 -11.05 7.62
CA LEU A 110 8.84 -12.39 8.10
C LEU A 110 10.25 -12.44 8.68
N ALA A 111 10.55 -13.50 9.43
CA ALA A 111 11.90 -13.79 9.87
C ALA A 111 12.93 -13.74 8.73
N GLY A 112 14.05 -13.07 8.97
CA GLY A 112 15.12 -12.81 8.00
C GLY A 112 15.00 -11.48 7.24
N ASP A 113 13.91 -10.73 7.44
CA ASP A 113 13.73 -9.41 6.83
C ASP A 113 14.35 -8.30 7.68
N LEU A 114 15.00 -7.35 7.01
CA LEU A 114 15.47 -6.11 7.59
C LEU A 114 14.60 -4.96 7.06
N VAL A 115 13.87 -4.32 7.96
CA VAL A 115 12.87 -3.30 7.66
C VAL A 115 13.32 -1.96 8.22
N ARG A 116 13.32 -0.91 7.39
CA ARG A 116 13.49 0.46 7.82
C ARG A 116 12.12 1.14 7.85
N TYR A 117 11.63 1.42 9.04
CA TYR A 117 10.45 2.26 9.25
C TYR A 117 10.88 3.73 9.29
N PRO A 118 10.21 4.63 8.54
CA PRO A 118 10.50 6.05 8.62
C PRO A 118 9.87 6.65 9.88
N LYS A 119 10.43 7.77 10.32
CA LYS A 119 9.83 8.65 11.31
C LYS A 119 8.44 9.13 10.90
N TRP A 120 7.64 9.46 11.90
CA TRP A 120 6.25 9.90 11.81
C TRP A 120 5.37 8.92 11.02
N PHE A 121 5.65 7.63 11.19
CA PHE A 121 4.83 6.56 10.66
C PHE A 121 4.00 5.99 11.79
N GLU A 122 2.72 5.71 11.53
CA GLU A 122 1.78 5.16 12.50
C GLU A 122 1.12 3.93 11.87
N ALA A 123 1.07 2.84 12.63
CA ALA A 123 0.43 1.60 12.18
C ALA A 123 -0.03 0.73 13.34
N ASP A 124 -1.04 -0.08 13.06
CA ASP A 124 -1.38 -1.24 13.86
C ASP A 124 -0.51 -2.44 13.48
N LEU A 125 0.18 -3.00 14.46
CA LEU A 125 0.97 -4.22 14.35
C LEU A 125 0.14 -5.43 14.76
N TRP A 126 0.10 -6.45 13.92
CA TRP A 126 -0.62 -7.70 14.17
C TRP A 126 0.36 -8.86 14.19
N PHE A 127 0.42 -9.55 15.32
CA PHE A 127 1.23 -10.73 15.56
C PHE A 127 0.32 -11.93 15.78
N PHE A 128 0.50 -13.00 15.00
CA PHE A 128 -0.34 -14.20 15.06
C PHE A 128 0.25 -15.32 15.92
N GLY A 129 1.50 -15.19 16.36
CA GLY A 129 2.24 -16.17 17.16
C GLY A 129 3.45 -15.55 17.86
N PRO A 130 4.43 -16.35 18.29
CA PRO A 130 5.70 -15.86 18.82
C PRO A 130 6.40 -14.96 17.80
N TYR A 131 6.94 -13.84 18.27
CA TYR A 131 7.66 -12.88 17.45
C TYR A 131 8.85 -12.31 18.22
N GLN A 132 10.00 -12.23 17.54
CA GLN A 132 11.23 -11.67 18.08
C GLN A 132 11.91 -10.80 17.01
N GLU A 133 12.34 -9.62 17.42
CA GLU A 133 13.10 -8.71 16.57
C GLU A 133 14.26 -8.06 17.33
N ARG A 134 15.19 -7.53 16.55
CA ARG A 134 16.20 -6.60 17.03
C ARG A 134 16.02 -5.27 16.35
N TYR A 135 16.11 -4.20 17.12
CA TYR A 135 15.89 -2.86 16.61
C TYR A 135 17.00 -1.89 17.03
N SER A 136 17.25 -0.92 16.17
CA SER A 136 18.11 0.23 16.43
C SER A 136 17.43 1.50 15.93
N PHE A 137 17.45 2.53 16.76
CA PHE A 137 17.00 3.87 16.35
C PHE A 137 18.12 4.56 15.59
N ARG A 138 17.80 5.15 14.44
CA ARG A 138 18.75 5.98 13.69
C ARG A 138 18.67 7.41 14.16
N ALA A 139 19.84 8.03 14.33
CA ALA A 139 19.93 9.43 14.69
C ALA A 139 19.70 10.30 13.44
N TYR A 140 19.35 11.56 13.67
CA TYR A 140 19.22 12.54 12.61
C TYR A 140 20.59 12.76 11.93
N GLY A 141 20.71 12.46 10.64
CA GLY A 141 21.93 12.63 9.86
C GLY A 141 22.55 11.35 9.29
N ASP A 142 22.03 10.16 9.63
CA ASP A 142 22.50 8.87 9.08
C ASP A 142 21.89 8.53 7.71
N ASP A 143 21.46 9.54 6.95
CA ASP A 143 20.92 9.43 5.60
C ASP A 143 22.06 9.49 4.58
N ASP A 144 22.89 8.44 4.53
CA ASP A 144 23.78 8.17 3.39
C ASP A 144 22.98 7.67 2.16
#